data_AF-A0A9X4D1M9-F1
#
_entry.id   AF-A0A9X4D1M9-F1
#
_cell.length_a   1.000
_cell.length_b   1.000
_cell.length_c   1.000
_cell.angle_alpha   90.00
_cell.angle_beta   90.00
_cell.angle_gamma   90.00
#
_symmetry.space_group_name_H-M   'P 1'
#
loop_
_entity.id
_entity.type
_entity.pdbx_description
1 polymer ?
#
loop_
_entity_poly.entity_id
_entity_poly.type
_entity_poly.pdbx_seq_one_letter_code
_entity_poly.pdbx_strand_id
1 'polypeptide(L)'
;MNLKMTAAACVVMGLLTGCNDKEPSAPASAPVPTPKQGQSEQTQPVEPAKPAQVIDTSVPLNQYQDLARNNGQPLTYLVLAKAPGATTEDKMGYLSPDYLATNDSFKRKDIEAAQWPAFEASLKTYAANDYYSLPISGFGVSSALSMQNISVGPYDFSTQSFPLTSYGQYCWANPVRNAQGMNLQVKPSAFPCSLEVKDPAQARVIEEARAKGSIDLRGTLYLYIPEADGNTAVGQVVRGSIDLVNQQTNQVMANFTM
;
A
#
# COMPACT_ATOMS: atom_id res chain seq x y z
N MET A 1 36.85 -21.05 12.51
CA MET A 1 36.65 -22.39 11.89
C MET A 1 36.31 -22.15 10.43
N ASN A 2 37.24 -22.51 9.53
CA ASN A 2 37.08 -22.38 8.09
C ASN A 2 36.33 -23.59 7.55
N LEU A 3 35.24 -23.41 6.80
CA LEU A 3 34.70 -24.47 5.96
C LEU A 3 34.41 -23.96 4.55
N LYS A 4 34.89 -24.74 3.59
CA LYS A 4 35.18 -24.38 2.21
C LYS A 4 33.96 -24.51 1.31
N MET A 5 33.94 -23.62 0.31
CA MET A 5 33.13 -23.60 -0.91
C MET A 5 33.40 -24.85 -1.78
N THR A 6 32.35 -25.44 -2.35
CA THR A 6 32.48 -26.36 -3.50
C THR A 6 31.32 -26.12 -4.47
N ALA A 7 31.65 -25.64 -5.66
CA ALA A 7 30.74 -25.50 -6.79
C ALA A 7 30.86 -26.73 -7.70
N ALA A 8 29.74 -27.18 -8.29
CA ALA A 8 29.74 -28.17 -9.35
C ALA A 8 28.78 -27.72 -10.45
N ALA A 9 29.34 -27.38 -11.61
CA ALA A 9 28.63 -27.11 -12.85
C ALA A 9 28.57 -28.40 -13.68
N CYS A 10 27.40 -28.74 -14.23
CA CYS A 10 27.24 -29.76 -15.25
C CYS A 10 26.60 -29.14 -16.50
N VAL A 11 27.40 -29.07 -17.56
CA VAL A 11 26.99 -28.80 -18.95
C VAL A 11 26.71 -30.14 -19.60
N VAL A 12 25.56 -30.29 -20.27
CA VAL A 12 25.33 -31.34 -21.27
C VAL A 12 24.68 -30.70 -22.50
N MET A 13 25.28 -31.00 -23.65
CA MET A 13 24.98 -30.50 -24.99
C MET A 13 24.58 -31.71 -25.87
N GLY A 14 23.61 -31.53 -26.76
CA GLY A 14 23.28 -32.45 -27.88
C GLY A 14 22.24 -31.77 -28.79
N LEU A 15 22.55 -31.32 -30.02
CA LEU A 15 22.69 -32.08 -31.29
C LEU A 15 21.37 -32.76 -31.71
N LEU A 16 20.76 -32.66 -32.90
CA LEU A 16 21.09 -32.16 -34.26
C LEU A 16 19.80 -32.12 -35.13
N THR A 17 19.78 -31.21 -36.13
CA THR A 17 19.30 -31.33 -37.55
C THR A 17 17.84 -31.49 -37.97
N GLY A 18 17.43 -30.62 -38.92
CA GLY A 18 16.47 -30.90 -40.00
C GLY A 18 15.99 -29.65 -40.77
N CYS A 19 16.63 -29.29 -41.90
CA CYS A 19 16.23 -28.22 -42.84
C CYS A 19 15.76 -28.78 -44.19
N ASN A 20 14.98 -27.94 -44.93
CA ASN A 20 14.69 -27.91 -46.39
C ASN A 20 13.59 -28.84 -46.95
N ASP A 21 12.76 -28.48 -47.94
CA ASP A 21 12.46 -27.22 -48.68
C ASP A 21 11.27 -27.48 -49.66
N LYS A 22 10.65 -26.39 -50.18
CA LYS A 22 9.90 -26.23 -51.47
C LYS A 22 8.37 -26.45 -51.60
N GLU A 23 7.68 -25.32 -51.74
CA GLU A 23 6.50 -25.01 -52.60
C GLU A 23 6.85 -25.11 -54.13
N PRO A 24 5.92 -25.00 -55.14
CA PRO A 24 4.65 -24.23 -55.24
C PRO A 24 3.47 -25.05 -55.88
N SER A 25 2.21 -24.61 -56.12
CA SER A 25 1.66 -23.37 -56.72
C SER A 25 0.12 -23.35 -56.59
N ALA A 26 -0.50 -22.17 -56.53
CA ALA A 26 -1.95 -21.93 -56.57
C ALA A 26 -2.59 -22.13 -57.96
N PRO A 27 -3.94 -22.04 -58.09
CA PRO A 27 -4.49 -20.75 -58.55
C PRO A 27 -5.79 -20.28 -57.85
N ALA A 28 -6.06 -18.98 -58.08
CA ALA A 28 -6.99 -18.09 -57.39
C ALA A 28 -8.49 -18.23 -57.73
N SER A 29 -9.36 -17.70 -56.86
CA SER A 29 -10.69 -17.17 -57.17
C SER A 29 -11.11 -16.08 -56.18
N ALA A 30 -11.87 -15.11 -56.68
CA ALA A 30 -12.09 -13.72 -56.21
C ALA A 30 -12.99 -13.57 -54.94
N PRO A 31 -13.13 -12.34 -54.37
CA PRO A 31 -13.54 -12.12 -52.98
C PRO A 31 -15.07 -11.98 -52.78
N VAL A 32 -15.56 -12.48 -51.66
CA VAL A 32 -16.92 -12.25 -51.14
C VAL A 32 -16.85 -11.19 -50.03
N PRO A 33 -17.68 -10.13 -50.03
CA PRO A 33 -17.65 -9.12 -48.98
C PRO A 33 -18.43 -9.60 -47.74
N THR A 34 -17.76 -9.68 -46.60
CA THR A 34 -18.39 -9.95 -45.30
C THR A 34 -18.82 -8.63 -44.64
N PRO A 35 -20.01 -8.53 -44.00
CA PRO A 35 -20.51 -7.28 -43.45
C PRO A 35 -19.74 -6.84 -42.20
N LYS A 36 -19.51 -5.52 -42.05
CA LYS A 36 -19.07 -4.89 -40.80
C LYS A 36 -20.11 -5.14 -39.70
N GLN A 37 -19.78 -5.98 -38.73
CA GLN A 37 -20.48 -5.98 -37.44
C GLN A 37 -20.13 -4.70 -36.70
N GLY A 38 -21.15 -3.86 -36.47
CA GLY A 38 -21.06 -2.71 -35.58
C GLY A 38 -20.78 -3.19 -34.16
N GLN A 39 -19.67 -2.72 -33.59
CA GLN A 39 -19.45 -2.80 -32.15
C GLN A 39 -20.51 -1.93 -31.47
N SER A 40 -21.45 -2.58 -30.79
CA SER A 40 -22.28 -1.90 -29.81
C SER A 40 -21.41 -1.64 -28.59
N GLU A 41 -20.99 -0.40 -28.38
CA GLU A 41 -20.45 0.05 -27.10
C GLU A 41 -21.56 -0.07 -26.05
N GLN A 42 -21.53 -1.16 -25.29
CA GLN A 42 -22.25 -1.23 -24.02
C GLN A 42 -21.57 -0.26 -23.05
N THR A 43 -22.09 0.96 -22.99
CA THR A 43 -21.79 1.89 -21.91
C THR A 43 -22.27 1.24 -20.62
N GLN A 44 -21.34 0.76 -19.79
CA GLN A 44 -21.67 0.32 -18.43
C GLN A 44 -22.30 1.50 -17.68
N PRO A 45 -23.40 1.29 -16.93
CA PRO A 45 -23.96 2.33 -16.09
C PRO A 45 -22.89 2.78 -15.07
N VAL A 46 -22.48 4.04 -15.17
CA VAL A 46 -21.63 4.67 -14.15
C VAL A 46 -22.50 4.79 -12.91
N GLU A 47 -22.14 4.04 -11.87
CA GLU A 47 -22.78 4.13 -10.56
C GLU A 47 -22.69 5.58 -10.06
N PRO A 48 -23.77 6.16 -9.50
CA PRO A 48 -23.76 7.55 -9.05
C PRO A 48 -22.64 7.78 -8.05
N ALA A 49 -21.74 8.71 -8.38
CA ALA A 49 -20.65 9.09 -7.48
C ALA A 49 -21.24 9.55 -6.14
N LYS A 50 -20.91 8.82 -5.07
CA LYS A 50 -21.19 9.21 -3.68
C LYS A 50 -20.68 10.65 -3.48
N PRO A 51 -21.47 11.55 -2.85
CA PRO A 51 -21.03 12.93 -2.63
C PRO A 51 -19.66 12.94 -1.95
N ALA A 52 -18.75 13.79 -2.44
CA ALA A 52 -17.44 13.95 -1.82
C ALA A 52 -17.63 14.38 -0.36
N GLN A 53 -17.25 13.51 0.58
CA GLN A 53 -17.26 13.86 2.00
C GLN A 53 -16.24 14.98 2.23
N VAL A 54 -16.67 16.02 2.96
CA VAL A 54 -15.77 17.09 3.40
C VAL A 54 -14.92 16.51 4.52
N ILE A 55 -13.62 16.40 4.28
CA ILE A 55 -12.67 15.86 5.25
C ILE A 55 -12.27 16.98 6.23
N ASP A 56 -12.53 16.78 7.53
CA ASP A 56 -12.09 17.72 8.56
C ASP A 56 -10.58 17.52 8.84
N THR A 57 -9.77 18.51 8.47
CA THR A 57 -8.31 18.51 8.67
C THR A 57 -7.91 19.15 10.01
N SER A 58 -8.86 19.71 10.77
CA SER A 58 -8.63 20.38 12.05
C SER A 58 -8.56 19.43 13.24
N VAL A 59 -8.84 18.14 13.03
CA VAL A 59 -8.77 17.09 14.06
C VAL A 59 -7.41 17.11 14.77
N PRO A 60 -7.37 17.19 16.12
CA PRO A 60 -6.13 17.17 16.88
C PRO A 60 -5.34 15.87 16.67
N LEU A 61 -4.00 15.96 16.60
CA LEU A 61 -3.14 14.80 16.30
C LEU A 61 -3.25 13.67 17.33
N ASN A 62 -3.62 13.96 18.58
CA ASN A 62 -3.82 12.95 19.62
C ASN A 62 -5.11 12.13 19.47
N GLN A 63 -6.01 12.51 18.55
CA GLN A 63 -7.21 11.76 18.21
C GLN A 63 -6.97 10.74 17.08
N TYR A 64 -5.81 10.77 16.43
CA TYR A 64 -5.47 9.81 15.39
C TYR A 64 -5.02 8.50 16.01
N GLN A 65 -5.69 7.42 15.64
CA GLN A 65 -5.35 6.09 16.13
C GLN A 65 -4.21 5.48 15.32
N ASP A 66 -3.13 5.08 15.99
CA ASP A 66 -1.97 4.48 15.34
C ASP A 66 -2.29 3.09 14.76
N LEU A 67 -2.20 2.98 13.43
CA LEU A 67 -2.42 1.72 12.71
C LEU A 67 -1.29 0.72 12.92
N ALA A 68 -0.07 1.18 13.19
CA ALA A 68 1.10 0.31 13.33
C ALA A 68 1.18 -0.40 14.66
N ARG A 69 0.44 0.09 15.67
CA ARG A 69 0.40 -0.48 17.01
C ARG A 69 0.11 -1.98 16.97
N ASN A 70 0.76 -2.72 17.86
CA ASN A 70 0.57 -4.17 18.00
C ASN A 70 0.67 -4.91 16.64
N ASN A 71 1.70 -4.60 15.85
CA ASN A 71 1.98 -5.20 14.55
C ASN A 71 0.82 -5.09 13.53
N GLY A 72 0.10 -3.96 13.54
CA GLY A 72 -0.97 -3.73 12.58
C GLY A 72 -2.35 -4.27 13.00
N GLN A 73 -2.52 -4.71 14.24
CA GLN A 73 -3.82 -5.18 14.76
C GLN A 73 -4.96 -4.14 14.59
N PRO A 74 -4.74 -2.82 14.79
CA PRO A 74 -5.76 -1.82 14.54
C PRO A 74 -6.30 -1.81 13.11
N LEU A 75 -5.46 -2.09 12.11
CA LEU A 75 -5.92 -2.22 10.72
C LEU A 75 -6.92 -3.37 10.56
N THR A 76 -6.74 -4.48 11.28
CA THR A 76 -7.70 -5.59 11.27
C THR A 76 -9.06 -5.17 11.83
N TYR A 77 -9.07 -4.52 12.99
CA TYR A 77 -10.34 -4.04 13.56
C TYR A 77 -11.01 -3.01 12.68
N LEU A 78 -10.25 -2.06 12.12
CA LEU A 78 -10.73 -1.04 11.19
C LEU A 78 -11.45 -1.69 10.00
N VAL A 79 -10.79 -2.61 9.32
CA VAL A 79 -11.37 -3.30 8.15
C VAL A 79 -12.63 -4.06 8.55
N LEU A 80 -12.59 -4.88 9.60
CA LEU A 80 -13.76 -5.67 10.04
C LEU A 80 -14.92 -4.82 10.59
N ALA A 81 -14.64 -3.60 11.05
CA ALA A 81 -15.64 -2.67 11.55
C ALA A 81 -16.38 -1.95 10.42
N LYS A 82 -15.68 -1.63 9.33
CA LYS A 82 -16.22 -0.82 8.22
C LYS A 82 -16.61 -1.63 6.99
N ALA A 83 -16.04 -2.81 6.77
CA ALA A 83 -16.36 -3.66 5.64
C ALA A 83 -17.78 -4.23 5.76
N PRO A 84 -18.62 -4.10 4.72
CA PRO A 84 -19.96 -4.65 4.75
C PRO A 84 -19.94 -6.19 4.71
N GLY A 85 -20.97 -6.81 5.28
CA GLY A 85 -21.29 -8.22 5.00
C GLY A 85 -20.54 -9.29 5.79
N ALA A 86 -19.52 -8.97 6.59
CA ALA A 86 -18.82 -9.97 7.42
C ALA A 86 -19.68 -10.39 8.62
N THR A 87 -19.89 -11.70 8.79
CA THR A 87 -20.63 -12.27 9.93
C THR A 87 -19.79 -12.23 11.21
N THR A 88 -20.40 -12.47 12.37
CA THR A 88 -19.68 -12.65 13.64
C THR A 88 -18.68 -13.78 13.56
N GLU A 89 -19.05 -14.90 12.94
CA GLU A 89 -18.17 -16.06 12.76
C GLU A 89 -16.93 -15.71 11.92
N ASP A 90 -17.11 -14.97 10.82
CA ASP A 90 -16.00 -14.49 10.00
C ASP A 90 -15.04 -13.63 10.81
N LYS A 91 -15.59 -12.66 11.57
CA LYS A 91 -14.80 -11.74 12.41
C LYS A 91 -14.05 -12.48 13.52
N MET A 92 -14.69 -13.46 14.16
CA MET A 92 -14.04 -14.30 15.18
C MET A 92 -12.83 -15.06 14.61
N GLY A 93 -12.89 -15.52 13.36
CA GLY A 93 -11.77 -16.17 12.68
C GLY A 93 -10.53 -15.28 12.54
N TYR A 94 -10.69 -13.95 12.49
CA TYR A 94 -9.56 -13.00 12.44
C TYR A 94 -9.11 -12.50 13.82
N LEU A 95 -10.05 -12.38 14.76
CA LEU A 95 -9.82 -11.72 16.05
C LEU A 95 -9.43 -12.70 17.17
N SER A 96 -9.79 -13.99 17.04
CA SER A 96 -9.53 -15.00 18.05
C SER A 96 -8.74 -16.19 17.48
N PRO A 97 -7.44 -16.30 17.82
CA PRO A 97 -6.65 -17.48 17.47
C PRO A 97 -7.24 -18.78 18.03
N ASP A 98 -7.80 -18.75 19.24
CA ASP A 98 -8.41 -19.94 19.87
C ASP A 98 -9.65 -20.40 19.12
N TYR A 99 -10.50 -19.45 18.71
CA TYR A 99 -11.68 -19.76 17.90
C TYR A 99 -11.28 -20.36 16.55
N LEU A 100 -10.28 -19.77 15.89
CA LEU A 100 -9.76 -20.25 14.61
C LEU A 100 -9.14 -21.66 14.71
N ALA A 101 -8.45 -21.96 15.82
CA ALA A 101 -7.80 -23.25 16.04
C ALA A 101 -8.76 -24.37 16.49
N THR A 102 -10.02 -24.04 16.81
CA THR A 102 -10.99 -24.99 17.36
C THR A 102 -11.93 -25.50 16.26
N ASN A 103 -12.02 -26.82 16.08
CA ASN A 103 -12.96 -27.43 15.12
C ASN A 103 -14.32 -27.80 15.73
N ASP A 104 -14.37 -28.01 17.05
CA ASP A 104 -15.60 -28.36 17.78
C ASP A 104 -16.56 -27.16 17.81
N SER A 105 -17.73 -27.33 17.19
CA SER A 105 -18.71 -26.25 17.04
C SER A 105 -19.30 -25.76 18.36
N PHE A 106 -19.47 -26.64 19.36
CA PHE A 106 -19.96 -26.22 20.68
C PHE A 106 -18.89 -25.40 21.40
N LYS A 107 -17.64 -25.86 21.38
CA LYS A 107 -16.53 -25.10 21.97
C LYS A 107 -16.30 -23.76 21.27
N ARG A 108 -16.45 -23.69 19.95
CA ARG A 108 -16.42 -22.41 19.23
C ARG A 108 -17.51 -21.46 19.73
N LYS A 109 -18.72 -21.96 20.00
CA LYS A 109 -19.79 -21.14 20.60
C LYS A 109 -19.49 -20.69 22.02
N ASP A 110 -18.86 -21.53 22.83
CA ASP A 110 -18.41 -21.13 24.16
C ASP A 110 -17.34 -20.02 24.08
N ILE A 111 -16.36 -20.14 23.17
CA ILE A 111 -15.32 -19.12 22.93
C ILE A 111 -15.95 -17.82 22.42
N GLU A 112 -16.87 -17.91 21.45
CA GLU A 112 -17.61 -16.75 20.91
C GLU A 112 -18.36 -16.03 22.04
N ALA A 113 -19.13 -16.74 22.86
CA ALA A 113 -19.86 -16.14 23.97
C ALA A 113 -18.93 -15.45 24.99
N ALA A 114 -17.75 -16.03 25.23
CA ALA A 114 -16.78 -15.50 26.19
C ALA A 114 -16.02 -14.26 25.67
N GLN A 115 -15.64 -14.24 24.38
CA GLN A 115 -14.73 -13.22 23.83
C GLN A 115 -15.42 -12.15 22.99
N TRP A 116 -16.53 -12.49 22.33
CA TRP A 116 -17.22 -11.59 21.42
C TRP A 116 -17.60 -10.23 22.02
N PRO A 117 -18.09 -10.11 23.27
CA PRO A 117 -18.47 -8.81 23.83
C PRO A 117 -17.33 -7.78 23.80
N ALA A 118 -16.09 -8.21 24.06
CA ALA A 118 -14.91 -7.34 24.03
C ALA A 118 -14.52 -6.94 22.59
N PHE A 119 -14.60 -7.90 21.66
CA PHE A 119 -14.35 -7.64 20.23
C PHE A 119 -15.40 -6.71 19.64
N GLU A 120 -16.67 -6.91 19.96
CA GLU A 120 -17.77 -6.07 19.50
C GLU A 120 -17.61 -4.62 19.97
N ALA A 121 -17.24 -4.41 21.25
CA ALA A 121 -16.96 -3.08 21.77
C ALA A 121 -15.80 -2.39 21.05
N SER A 122 -14.74 -3.15 20.74
CA SER A 122 -13.61 -2.65 19.96
C SER A 122 -14.07 -2.29 18.55
N LEU A 123 -14.76 -3.19 17.84
CA LEU A 123 -15.29 -2.96 16.50
C LEU A 123 -16.20 -1.72 16.43
N LYS A 124 -17.06 -1.49 17.42
CA LYS A 124 -17.88 -0.26 17.51
C LYS A 124 -17.02 1.01 17.60
N THR A 125 -15.91 0.95 18.35
CA THR A 125 -14.96 2.07 18.45
C THR A 125 -14.31 2.38 17.10
N TYR A 126 -13.87 1.35 16.37
CA TYR A 126 -13.28 1.52 15.04
C TYR A 126 -14.31 1.93 13.97
N ALA A 127 -15.57 1.51 14.10
CA ALA A 127 -16.62 1.94 13.19
C ALA A 127 -16.89 3.46 13.32
N ALA A 128 -16.79 4.00 14.54
CA ALA A 128 -17.07 5.39 14.85
C ALA A 128 -15.89 6.36 14.65
N ASN A 129 -14.68 5.85 14.37
CA ASN A 129 -13.50 6.65 14.09
C ASN A 129 -13.12 6.57 12.61
N ASP A 130 -12.71 7.71 12.04
CA ASP A 130 -12.20 7.79 10.67
C ASP A 130 -10.74 8.26 10.62
N TYR A 131 -10.13 8.63 11.75
CA TYR A 131 -8.83 9.29 11.79
C TYR A 131 -7.73 8.39 12.35
N TYR A 132 -6.70 8.16 11.53
CA TYR A 132 -5.67 7.16 11.78
C TYR A 132 -4.28 7.68 11.44
N SER A 133 -3.26 7.24 12.17
CA SER A 133 -1.87 7.54 11.83
C SER A 133 -1.14 6.30 11.32
N LEU A 134 -0.19 6.53 10.41
CA LEU A 134 0.66 5.49 9.84
C LEU A 134 2.10 6.02 9.78
N PRO A 135 3.07 5.33 10.40
CA PRO A 135 4.46 5.76 10.32
C PRO A 135 4.99 5.60 8.90
N ILE A 136 5.89 6.51 8.51
CA ILE A 136 6.70 6.37 7.32
C ILE A 136 8.03 5.76 7.75
N SER A 137 8.37 4.64 7.15
CA SER A 137 9.61 3.92 7.45
C SER A 137 10.54 3.94 6.25
N GLY A 138 11.83 4.05 6.58
CA GLY A 138 12.91 4.01 5.64
C GLY A 138 13.00 2.68 4.89
N PHE A 139 13.80 2.67 3.82
CA PHE A 139 13.98 1.49 2.99
C PHE A 139 14.61 0.34 3.82
N GLY A 140 13.98 -0.84 3.82
CA GLY A 140 14.49 -2.03 4.51
C GLY A 140 14.08 -2.19 5.99
N VAL A 141 13.21 -1.32 6.53
CA VAL A 141 12.63 -1.49 7.87
C VAL A 141 11.35 -2.34 7.77
N SER A 142 11.44 -3.62 8.16
CA SER A 142 10.36 -4.60 7.94
C SER A 142 9.49 -4.91 9.16
N SER A 143 9.80 -4.36 10.33
CA SER A 143 9.23 -4.86 11.60
C SER A 143 7.86 -4.30 11.97
N ALA A 144 7.34 -3.28 11.28
CA ALA A 144 6.05 -2.66 11.60
C ALA A 144 5.27 -2.25 10.34
N LEU A 145 3.93 -2.30 10.45
CA LEU A 145 3.02 -1.76 9.44
C LEU A 145 3.33 -0.28 9.23
N SER A 146 3.77 0.08 8.02
CA SER A 146 4.26 1.42 7.73
C SER A 146 4.13 1.72 6.25
N MET A 147 4.12 3.00 5.90
CA MET A 147 4.35 3.44 4.54
C MET A 147 5.84 3.31 4.21
N GLN A 148 6.17 2.63 3.13
CA GLN A 148 7.54 2.32 2.72
C GLN A 148 7.77 2.66 1.25
N ASN A 149 9.00 2.48 0.77
CA ASN A 149 9.38 2.57 -0.65
C ASN A 149 9.03 3.91 -1.32
N ILE A 150 9.12 5.00 -0.56
CA ILE A 150 9.00 6.36 -1.09
C ILE A 150 10.40 6.83 -1.44
N SER A 151 10.58 7.27 -2.67
CA SER A 151 11.83 7.81 -3.19
C SER A 151 11.76 9.33 -3.26
N VAL A 152 12.89 9.96 -2.97
CA VAL A 152 13.10 11.40 -3.14
C VAL A 152 13.79 11.63 -4.48
N GLY A 153 13.10 12.29 -5.41
CA GLY A 153 13.60 12.66 -6.72
C GLY A 153 14.55 13.86 -6.68
N PRO A 154 15.21 14.20 -7.81
CA PRO A 154 16.15 15.31 -7.87
C PRO A 154 15.48 16.66 -7.58
N TYR A 155 16.25 17.59 -7.01
CA TYR A 155 15.76 18.95 -6.76
C TYR A 155 15.26 19.62 -8.05
N ASP A 156 14.03 20.11 -8.01
CA ASP A 156 13.41 20.86 -9.09
C ASP A 156 13.55 22.36 -8.82
N PHE A 157 14.33 23.05 -9.66
CA PHE A 157 14.57 24.49 -9.55
C PHE A 157 13.33 25.34 -9.82
N SER A 158 12.35 24.82 -10.57
CA SER A 158 11.14 25.57 -10.93
C SER A 158 10.15 25.65 -9.76
N THR A 159 10.00 24.54 -9.03
CA THR A 159 9.11 24.42 -7.87
C THR A 159 9.84 24.57 -6.55
N GLN A 160 11.18 24.68 -6.59
CA GLN A 160 12.06 24.74 -5.42
C GLN A 160 11.80 23.59 -4.43
N SER A 161 11.65 22.37 -4.96
CA SER A 161 11.21 21.23 -4.17
C SER A 161 11.88 19.92 -4.58
N PHE A 162 11.82 18.92 -3.71
CA PHE A 162 12.16 17.54 -4.04
C PHE A 162 10.86 16.76 -4.28
N PRO A 163 10.60 16.23 -5.49
CA PRO A 163 9.44 15.42 -5.75
C PRO A 163 9.54 14.07 -5.02
N LEU A 164 8.44 13.62 -4.45
CA LEU A 164 8.28 12.29 -3.87
C LEU A 164 7.61 11.38 -4.89
N THR A 165 8.08 10.14 -4.99
CA THR A 165 7.46 9.14 -5.84
C THR A 165 7.51 7.77 -5.19
N SER A 166 6.54 6.93 -5.51
CA SER A 166 6.61 5.51 -5.26
C SER A 166 6.61 4.79 -6.61
N TYR A 167 7.73 4.18 -7.00
CA TYR A 167 7.87 3.43 -8.25
C TYR A 167 7.32 4.16 -9.51
N GLY A 168 7.45 5.49 -9.56
CA GLY A 168 6.93 6.31 -10.67
C GLY A 168 5.43 6.60 -10.62
N GLN A 169 4.73 6.20 -9.55
CA GLN A 169 3.32 6.45 -9.29
C GLN A 169 3.13 7.54 -8.22
N TYR A 170 1.86 7.77 -7.85
CA TYR A 170 1.49 8.60 -6.70
C TYR A 170 2.30 8.19 -5.46
N CYS A 171 2.90 9.17 -4.78
CA CYS A 171 3.94 8.93 -3.79
C CYS A 171 3.48 8.10 -2.58
N TRP A 172 2.19 8.12 -2.25
CA TRP A 172 1.62 7.37 -1.14
C TRP A 172 0.87 6.10 -1.57
N ALA A 173 0.97 5.70 -2.84
CA ALA A 173 0.20 4.58 -3.39
C ALA A 173 0.70 3.18 -2.98
N ASN A 174 1.79 3.09 -2.22
CA ASN A 174 2.34 1.78 -1.88
C ASN A 174 1.34 0.95 -1.06
N PRO A 175 1.17 -0.34 -1.40
CA PRO A 175 0.28 -1.20 -0.66
C PRO A 175 0.81 -1.39 0.75
N VAL A 176 -0.06 -1.18 1.74
CA VAL A 176 0.23 -1.41 3.15
C VAL A 176 -0.61 -2.60 3.59
N ARG A 177 0.03 -3.65 4.13
CA ARG A 177 -0.64 -4.89 4.51
C ARG A 177 -0.13 -5.42 5.85
N ASN A 178 -1.04 -5.86 6.72
CA ASN A 178 -0.67 -6.50 7.99
C ASN A 178 -0.57 -8.04 7.87
N ALA A 179 -0.13 -8.69 8.95
CA ALA A 179 0.06 -10.15 8.97
C ALA A 179 -1.27 -10.93 8.83
N GLN A 180 -2.40 -10.35 9.24
CA GLN A 180 -3.75 -10.92 9.08
C GLN A 180 -4.29 -10.78 7.66
N GLY A 181 -3.52 -10.16 6.77
CA GLY A 181 -3.84 -10.02 5.36
C GLY A 181 -4.74 -8.85 5.01
N MET A 182 -4.94 -7.94 5.96
CA MET A 182 -5.72 -6.72 5.80
C MET A 182 -4.87 -5.65 5.13
N ASN A 183 -5.46 -4.95 4.18
CA ASN A 183 -4.80 -3.95 3.34
C ASN A 183 -5.28 -2.55 3.67
N LEU A 184 -4.42 -1.57 3.41
CA LEU A 184 -4.74 -0.16 3.34
C LEU A 184 -4.38 0.35 1.95
N GLN A 185 -5.37 0.93 1.28
CA GLN A 185 -5.21 1.66 0.03
C GLN A 185 -5.31 3.16 0.31
N VAL A 186 -4.25 3.90 -0.01
CA VAL A 186 -4.23 5.36 0.08
C VAL A 186 -4.51 5.94 -1.32
N LYS A 187 -5.68 6.58 -1.46
CA LYS A 187 -6.09 7.27 -2.68
C LYS A 187 -5.36 8.62 -2.81
N PRO A 188 -5.22 9.15 -4.05
CA PRO A 188 -4.77 10.52 -4.26
C PRO A 188 -5.55 11.53 -3.42
N SER A 189 -4.84 12.56 -2.93
CA SER A 189 -5.36 13.59 -2.04
C SER A 189 -4.67 14.92 -2.30
N ALA A 190 -5.09 15.99 -1.62
CA ALA A 190 -4.44 17.29 -1.68
C ALA A 190 -3.08 17.33 -0.96
N PHE A 191 -2.75 16.30 -0.17
CA PHE A 191 -1.46 16.21 0.51
C PHE A 191 -0.33 16.03 -0.52
N PRO A 192 0.71 16.87 -0.50
CA PRO A 192 1.65 16.98 -1.61
C PRO A 192 2.54 15.75 -1.78
N CYS A 193 2.97 15.53 -3.02
CA CYS A 193 4.06 14.61 -3.38
C CYS A 193 5.36 15.37 -3.66
N SER A 194 5.63 16.43 -2.90
CA SER A 194 6.84 17.25 -3.05
C SER A 194 7.20 17.90 -1.72
N LEU A 195 8.50 18.02 -1.45
CA LEU A 195 9.05 18.64 -0.25
C LEU A 195 9.71 19.96 -0.64
N GLU A 196 9.06 21.08 -0.31
CA GLU A 196 9.54 22.43 -0.67
C GLU A 196 10.75 22.85 0.18
N VAL A 197 11.86 23.20 -0.47
CA VAL A 197 13.11 23.63 0.16
C VAL A 197 13.62 24.89 -0.53
N LYS A 198 13.16 26.05 -0.06
CA LYS A 198 13.51 27.35 -0.69
C LYS A 198 14.96 27.77 -0.49
N ASP A 199 15.60 27.34 0.59
CA ASP A 199 16.99 27.68 0.86
C ASP A 199 17.93 26.87 -0.07
N PRO A 200 18.65 27.53 -1.00
CA PRO A 200 19.54 26.84 -1.92
C PRO A 200 20.71 26.13 -1.23
N ALA A 201 21.15 26.60 -0.06
CA ALA A 201 22.22 25.95 0.70
C ALA A 201 21.73 24.61 1.27
N GLN A 202 20.56 24.60 1.91
CA GLN A 202 19.92 23.37 2.38
C GLN A 202 19.59 22.41 1.23
N ALA A 203 19.03 22.92 0.13
CA ALA A 203 18.72 22.11 -1.05
C ALA A 203 19.99 21.42 -1.61
N ARG A 204 21.14 22.10 -1.62
CA ARG A 204 22.41 21.51 -2.07
C ARG A 204 22.85 20.34 -1.19
N VAL A 205 22.72 20.46 0.14
CA VAL A 205 23.08 19.39 1.08
C VAL A 205 22.19 18.16 0.87
N ILE A 206 20.88 18.38 0.72
CA ILE A 206 19.92 17.30 0.46
C ILE A 206 20.20 16.66 -0.90
N GLU A 207 20.39 17.44 -1.97
CA GLU A 207 20.65 16.90 -3.31
C GLU A 207 21.95 16.08 -3.37
N GLU A 208 22.99 16.49 -2.64
CA GLU A 208 24.23 15.71 -2.52
C GLU A 208 23.99 14.36 -1.83
N ALA A 209 23.23 14.34 -0.73
CA ALA A 209 22.86 13.11 -0.03
C ALA A 209 21.99 12.21 -0.93
N ARG A 210 21.05 12.80 -1.68
CA ARG A 210 20.17 12.10 -2.62
C ARG A 210 20.98 11.43 -3.73
N ALA A 211 21.88 12.16 -4.36
CA ALA A 211 22.71 11.67 -5.45
C ALA A 211 23.64 10.51 -5.02
N LYS A 212 24.03 10.47 -3.74
CA LYS A 212 24.80 9.38 -3.12
C LYS A 212 23.95 8.18 -2.67
N GLY A 213 22.62 8.27 -2.77
CA GLY A 213 21.70 7.24 -2.30
C GLY A 213 21.68 7.11 -0.77
N SER A 214 21.98 8.19 -0.03
CA SER A 214 22.05 8.18 1.43
C SER A 214 20.87 8.91 2.09
N ILE A 215 19.76 9.11 1.39
CA ILE A 215 18.55 9.73 1.94
C ILE A 215 17.59 8.65 2.43
N ASP A 216 17.08 8.85 3.64
CA ASP A 216 15.92 8.18 4.18
C ASP A 216 14.77 9.17 4.32
N LEU A 217 13.55 8.66 4.25
CA LEU A 217 12.35 9.40 4.59
C LEU A 217 11.69 8.73 5.79
N ARG A 218 11.44 9.51 6.85
CA ARG A 218 10.80 9.05 8.09
C ARG A 218 9.67 9.98 8.47
N GLY A 219 8.82 9.54 9.39
CA GLY A 219 7.82 10.40 10.00
C GLY A 219 6.47 9.73 10.14
N THR A 220 5.38 10.47 9.96
CA THR A 220 4.02 9.99 10.19
C THR A 220 3.07 10.64 9.21
N LEU A 221 2.27 9.81 8.54
CA LEU A 221 1.09 10.22 7.78
C LEU A 221 -0.13 10.17 8.70
N TYR A 222 -0.97 11.17 8.56
CA TYR A 222 -2.28 11.24 9.20
C TYR A 222 -3.33 11.06 8.11
N LEU A 223 -4.21 10.10 8.31
CA LEU A 223 -5.11 9.55 7.31
C LEU A 223 -6.56 9.74 7.75
N TYR A 224 -7.41 10.02 6.78
CA TYR A 224 -8.87 9.88 6.88
C TYR A 224 -9.30 8.61 6.16
N ILE A 225 -9.94 7.67 6.87
CA ILE A 225 -10.28 6.33 6.40
C ILE A 225 -11.75 6.03 6.75
N PRO A 226 -12.71 6.49 5.93
CA PRO A 226 -14.13 6.38 6.23
C PRO A 226 -14.73 5.01 5.91
N GLU A 227 -14.08 4.23 5.05
CA GLU A 227 -14.66 3.03 4.45
C GLU A 227 -13.64 1.89 4.31
N ALA A 228 -14.18 0.68 4.23
CA ALA A 228 -13.44 -0.51 3.84
C ALA A 228 -14.32 -1.37 2.94
N ASP A 229 -13.68 -2.08 2.02
CA ASP A 229 -14.33 -3.06 1.13
C ASP A 229 -13.50 -4.35 1.11
N GLY A 230 -14.18 -5.49 1.31
CA GLY A 230 -13.53 -6.77 1.58
C GLY A 230 -12.46 -6.64 2.68
N ASN A 231 -11.22 -6.99 2.33
CA ASN A 231 -10.07 -6.92 3.24
C ASN A 231 -9.26 -5.61 3.11
N THR A 232 -9.83 -4.56 2.53
CA THR A 232 -9.10 -3.33 2.21
C THR A 232 -9.77 -2.11 2.81
N ALA A 233 -9.08 -1.44 3.73
CA ALA A 233 -9.44 -0.10 4.16
C ALA A 233 -9.01 0.93 3.10
N VAL A 234 -9.83 1.94 2.88
CA VAL A 234 -9.60 2.94 1.84
C VAL A 234 -9.62 4.34 2.44
N GLY A 235 -8.53 5.08 2.23
CA GLY A 235 -8.39 6.40 2.83
C GLY A 235 -7.53 7.36 2.01
N GLN A 236 -7.33 8.54 2.57
CA GLN A 236 -6.55 9.63 1.99
C GLN A 236 -5.65 10.26 3.05
N VAL A 237 -4.48 10.75 2.63
CA VAL A 237 -3.61 11.54 3.53
C VAL A 237 -4.23 12.92 3.71
N VAL A 238 -4.32 13.36 4.96
CA VAL A 238 -4.83 14.68 5.33
C VAL A 238 -3.74 15.60 5.84
N ARG A 239 -2.75 15.05 6.55
CA ARG A 239 -1.63 15.75 7.16
C ARG A 239 -0.42 14.84 7.24
N GLY A 240 0.76 15.38 7.48
CA GLY A 240 1.95 14.58 7.68
C GLY A 240 3.09 15.35 8.33
N SER A 241 3.94 14.60 9.03
CA SER A 241 5.27 15.03 9.45
C SER A 241 6.28 14.17 8.71
N ILE A 242 7.21 14.78 7.99
CA ILE A 242 8.22 14.09 7.19
C ILE A 242 9.59 14.63 7.58
N ASP A 243 10.51 13.72 7.86
CA ASP A 243 11.92 14.01 8.05
C ASP A 243 12.72 13.43 6.88
N LEU A 244 13.59 14.26 6.29
CA LEU A 244 14.66 13.79 5.43
C LEU A 244 15.88 13.52 6.32
N VAL A 245 16.32 12.26 6.33
CA VAL A 245 17.39 11.79 7.21
C VAL A 245 18.55 11.28 6.37
N ASN A 246 19.78 11.58 6.77
CA ASN A 246 20.93 10.90 6.20
C ASN A 246 21.01 9.47 6.76
N GLN A 247 20.88 8.46 5.91
CA GLN A 247 20.88 7.05 6.32
C GLN A 247 22.17 6.61 7.01
N GLN A 248 23.30 7.23 6.67
CA GLN A 248 24.61 6.85 7.22
C GLN A 248 24.84 7.45 8.61
N THR A 249 24.44 8.70 8.82
CA THR A 249 24.70 9.43 10.07
C THR A 249 23.49 9.50 10.99
N ASN A 250 22.30 9.09 10.52
CA ASN A 250 21.01 9.33 11.17
C ASN A 250 20.71 10.82 11.46
N GLN A 251 21.41 11.74 10.80
CA GLN A 251 21.16 13.17 10.97
C GLN A 251 19.90 13.61 10.21
N VAL A 252 19.00 14.32 10.89
CA VAL A 252 17.86 15.00 10.24
C VAL A 252 18.39 16.22 9.47
N MET A 253 18.14 16.24 8.16
CA MET A 253 18.57 17.30 7.23
C MET A 253 17.47 18.35 7.03
N ALA A 254 16.21 17.93 7.08
CA ALA A 254 15.04 18.79 6.99
C ALA A 254 13.82 18.10 7.63
N ASN A 255 12.91 18.91 8.17
CA ASN A 255 11.61 18.50 8.68
C ASN A 255 10.51 19.26 7.93
N PHE A 256 9.42 18.58 7.62
CA PHE A 256 8.26 19.13 6.92
C PHE A 256 7.01 18.75 7.69
N THR A 257 6.21 19.75 8.09
CA THR A 257 4.86 19.55 8.64
C THR A 257 3.87 20.16 7.66
N MET A 258 2.96 19.32 7.16
CA MET A 258 2.03 19.65 6.08
C MET A 258 0.63 19.11 6.38
#